data_AF-A0A2V7Q0H6-F1
#
_entry.id   AF-A0A2V7Q0H6-F1
#
_cell.length_a   1.000
_cell.length_b   1.000
_cell.length_c   1.000
_cell.angle_alpha   90.00
_cell.angle_beta   90.00
_cell.angle_gamma   90.00
#
_symmetry.space_group_name_H-M   'P 1'
#
loop_
_entity.id
_entity.type
_entity.pdbx_description
1 polymer ?
#
loop_
_entity_poly.entity_id
_entity_poly.type
_entity_poly.pdbx_seq_one_letter_code
_entity_poly.pdbx_strand_id
1 'polypeptide(L)'
;MLVTLLQAPPPPAADSLATLRGQTERDSSDAQLWLLMGRAYLGLGVEAHGATHRSSEDSVWTRAVLDTAEAALGRAAALAGPLGSSAVGDSARVLRVGAWAARSWLGWETGGVGAGVETWGPLPMDLRVPPVLDELGENLLRACPAGGVLLTAGDADFYAAWYMRFARGLRPDLLVIPLAAWRSDAVLRARLAADLKLRARTGADAWLGDLVRRRPVCVSMAFERPPETRPRIRWETRPLVWVAGPEGKSPRVPPRDFVFGALRVALDATDPWAEPALAAYTRAARATPALCEAMATFRVSSEVGTCRR
;
A
#
# COMPACT_ATOMS: atom_id res chain seq x y z
N MET A 1 -70.23 -14.89 8.12
CA MET A 1 -69.14 -13.89 8.19
C MET A 1 -67.96 -14.52 8.89
N LEU A 2 -66.84 -14.73 8.19
CA LEU A 2 -65.55 -15.06 8.78
C LEU A 2 -64.52 -14.29 7.95
N VAL A 3 -64.01 -13.20 8.52
CA VAL A 3 -62.96 -12.39 7.93
C VAL A 3 -61.64 -12.95 8.44
N THR A 4 -60.90 -13.62 7.56
CA THR A 4 -59.51 -14.01 7.78
C THR A 4 -58.65 -12.76 7.64
N LEU A 5 -58.15 -12.25 8.78
CA LEU A 5 -57.10 -11.23 8.80
C LEU A 5 -55.79 -11.87 8.30
N LEU A 6 -55.39 -11.53 7.06
CA LEU A 6 -54.02 -11.73 6.59
C LEU A 6 -53.10 -10.83 7.42
N GLN A 7 -52.33 -11.42 8.33
CA GLN A 7 -51.19 -10.75 8.92
C GLN A 7 -50.07 -10.67 7.87
N ALA A 8 -49.63 -9.44 7.56
CA ALA A 8 -48.44 -9.23 6.77
C ALA A 8 -47.22 -9.82 7.50
N PRO A 9 -46.24 -10.42 6.78
CA PRO A 9 -45.05 -10.95 7.41
C PRO A 9 -44.29 -9.83 8.12
N PRO A 10 -43.71 -10.11 9.31
CA PRO A 10 -42.96 -9.10 10.06
C PRO A 10 -41.75 -8.64 9.23
N PRO A 11 -41.33 -7.37 9.38
CA PRO A 11 -40.14 -6.87 8.71
C PRO A 11 -38.92 -7.70 9.15
N PRO A 12 -37.96 -8.00 8.26
CA PRO A 12 -36.78 -8.76 8.63
C PRO A 12 -35.99 -8.00 9.70
N ALA A 13 -35.70 -8.67 10.81
CA ALA A 13 -34.89 -8.12 11.89
C ALA A 13 -33.49 -7.76 11.36
N ALA A 14 -32.97 -6.62 11.80
CA ALA A 14 -31.60 -6.16 11.50
C ALA A 14 -30.52 -7.20 11.88
N ASP A 15 -30.85 -8.14 12.78
CA ASP A 15 -30.00 -9.26 13.22
C ASP A 15 -29.83 -10.40 12.20
N SER A 16 -30.64 -10.43 11.13
CA SER A 16 -30.61 -11.54 10.14
C SER A 16 -29.31 -11.57 9.33
N LEU A 17 -28.80 -10.41 8.89
CA LEU A 17 -27.58 -10.32 8.08
C LEU A 17 -26.32 -10.65 8.87
N ALA A 18 -26.19 -10.15 10.10
CA ALA A 18 -25.05 -10.46 10.97
C ALA A 18 -25.03 -11.96 11.32
N THR A 19 -26.20 -12.55 11.59
CA THR A 19 -26.35 -13.98 11.86
C THR A 19 -25.99 -14.83 10.64
N LEU A 20 -26.48 -14.46 9.45
CA LEU A 20 -26.15 -15.15 8.19
C LEU A 20 -24.66 -15.06 7.85
N ARG A 21 -24.02 -13.90 8.08
CA ARG A 21 -22.56 -13.74 7.93
C ARG A 21 -21.80 -14.65 8.90
N GLY A 22 -22.18 -14.64 10.17
CA GLY A 22 -21.57 -15.50 11.18
C GLY A 22 -21.81 -17.00 10.96
N GLN A 23 -22.88 -17.39 10.28
CA GLN A 23 -23.09 -18.78 9.82
C GLN A 23 -22.19 -19.10 8.63
N THR A 24 -22.16 -18.24 7.61
CA THR A 24 -21.30 -18.40 6.42
C THR A 24 -19.82 -18.50 6.81
N GLU A 25 -19.36 -17.70 7.76
CA GLU A 25 -17.99 -17.75 8.30
C GLU A 25 -17.67 -19.09 8.99
N ARG A 26 -18.65 -19.67 9.70
CA ARG A 26 -18.50 -20.97 10.37
C ARG A 26 -18.50 -22.12 9.37
N ASP A 27 -19.37 -22.05 8.37
CA ASP A 27 -19.63 -23.16 7.45
C ASP A 27 -18.64 -23.19 6.28
N SER A 28 -18.04 -22.04 5.90
CA SER A 28 -17.05 -21.95 4.83
C SER A 28 -15.62 -22.00 5.35
N SER A 29 -14.91 -23.09 5.03
CA SER A 29 -13.50 -23.33 5.36
C SER A 29 -12.54 -23.09 4.18
N ASP A 30 -13.03 -22.60 3.05
CA ASP A 30 -12.20 -22.38 1.84
C ASP A 30 -11.43 -21.05 1.91
N ALA A 31 -10.17 -21.12 2.32
CA ALA A 31 -9.29 -19.96 2.40
C ALA A 31 -9.12 -19.21 1.07
N GLN A 32 -9.14 -19.92 -0.06
CA GLN A 32 -8.97 -19.33 -1.39
C GLN A 32 -10.19 -18.51 -1.78
N LEU A 33 -11.40 -19.03 -1.50
CA LEU A 33 -12.64 -18.30 -1.74
C LEU A 33 -12.71 -17.02 -0.89
N TRP A 34 -12.33 -17.11 0.38
CA TRP A 34 -12.24 -15.95 1.27
C TRP A 34 -11.24 -14.91 0.77
N LEU A 35 -10.08 -15.35 0.27
CA LEU A 35 -9.07 -14.46 -0.35
C LEU A 35 -9.64 -13.73 -1.57
N LEU A 36 -10.30 -14.45 -2.49
CA LEU A 36 -10.89 -13.86 -3.69
C LEU A 36 -11.98 -12.84 -3.34
N MET A 37 -12.86 -13.18 -2.39
CA MET A 37 -13.88 -12.26 -1.91
C MET A 37 -13.28 -11.01 -1.27
N GLY A 38 -12.30 -11.19 -0.38
CA GLY A 38 -11.59 -10.09 0.26
C GLY A 38 -10.90 -9.17 -0.75
N ARG A 39 -10.27 -9.73 -1.78
CA ARG A 39 -9.67 -8.98 -2.88
C ARG A 39 -10.70 -8.19 -3.69
N ALA A 40 -11.85 -8.78 -3.98
CA ALA A 40 -12.93 -8.11 -4.70
C ALA A 40 -13.47 -6.91 -3.93
N TYR A 41 -13.75 -7.07 -2.63
CA TYR A 41 -14.18 -5.95 -1.77
C TYR A 41 -13.09 -4.89 -1.60
N LEU A 42 -11.82 -5.27 -1.47
CA LEU A 42 -10.73 -4.31 -1.46
C LEU A 42 -10.70 -3.49 -2.76
N GLY A 43 -10.87 -4.15 -3.92
CA GLY A 43 -10.98 -3.50 -5.22
C GLY A 43 -12.08 -2.45 -5.25
N LEU A 44 -13.28 -2.80 -4.80
CA LEU A 44 -14.41 -1.88 -4.67
C LEU A 44 -14.09 -0.65 -3.78
N GLY A 45 -13.40 -0.87 -2.66
CA GLY A 45 -12.99 0.21 -1.77
C GLY A 45 -11.94 1.13 -2.39
N VAL A 46 -10.99 0.59 -3.16
CA VAL A 46 -10.00 1.37 -3.91
C VAL A 46 -10.65 2.13 -5.07
N GLU A 47 -11.61 1.52 -5.77
CA GLU A 47 -12.36 2.14 -6.87
C GLU A 47 -13.23 3.31 -6.40
N ALA A 48 -13.73 3.28 -5.15
CA ALA A 48 -14.39 4.44 -4.55
C ALA A 48 -13.47 5.66 -4.51
N HIS A 49 -12.16 5.47 -4.35
CA HIS A 49 -11.12 6.50 -4.47
C HIS A 49 -10.65 6.70 -5.93
N GLY A 50 -11.59 6.57 -6.87
CA GLY A 50 -11.36 6.66 -8.31
C GLY A 50 -11.71 8.02 -8.91
N ALA A 51 -11.76 8.06 -10.25
CA ALA A 51 -12.07 9.28 -11.01
C ALA A 51 -13.50 9.84 -10.74
N THR A 52 -14.40 9.02 -10.23
CA THR A 52 -15.80 9.36 -9.95
C THR A 52 -16.09 9.67 -8.49
N HIS A 53 -15.07 9.68 -7.62
CA HIS A 53 -15.20 9.82 -6.17
C HIS A 53 -15.92 11.11 -5.74
N ARG A 54 -16.88 11.02 -4.79
CA ARG A 54 -17.57 12.17 -4.16
C ARG A 54 -17.48 12.13 -2.62
N SER A 55 -16.85 13.15 -2.04
CA SER A 55 -16.35 13.17 -0.65
C SER A 55 -17.34 12.86 0.49
N SER A 56 -18.63 13.15 0.36
CA SER A 56 -19.60 13.00 1.46
C SER A 56 -20.64 11.90 1.26
N GLU A 57 -20.93 11.50 0.02
CA GLU A 57 -21.97 10.52 -0.31
C GLU A 57 -21.46 9.07 -0.19
N ASP A 58 -20.14 8.86 -0.34
CA ASP A 58 -19.54 7.52 -0.50
C ASP A 58 -18.92 6.93 0.79
N SER A 59 -18.84 7.70 1.88
CA SER A 59 -17.98 7.33 3.04
C SER A 59 -18.50 6.15 3.87
N VAL A 60 -19.83 5.99 3.99
CA VAL A 60 -20.44 4.87 4.74
C VAL A 60 -20.34 3.56 3.96
N TRP A 61 -20.62 3.60 2.66
CA TRP A 61 -20.50 2.41 1.80
C TRP A 61 -19.05 1.96 1.71
N THR A 62 -18.12 2.90 1.47
CA THR A 62 -16.69 2.59 1.36
C THR A 62 -16.16 1.98 2.65
N ARG A 63 -16.58 2.51 3.82
CA ARG A 63 -16.29 1.91 5.13
C ARG A 63 -16.78 0.47 5.20
N ALA A 64 -18.06 0.21 4.90
CA ALA A 64 -18.64 -1.12 4.99
C ALA A 64 -17.96 -2.13 4.03
N VAL A 65 -17.57 -1.68 2.84
CA VAL A 65 -16.81 -2.47 1.86
C VAL A 65 -15.42 -2.82 2.38
N LEU A 66 -14.68 -1.86 2.93
CA LEU A 66 -13.35 -2.09 3.50
C LEU A 66 -13.39 -2.94 4.78
N ASP A 67 -14.45 -2.83 5.58
CA ASP A 67 -14.70 -3.71 6.73
C ASP A 67 -14.97 -5.15 6.29
N THR A 68 -15.74 -5.32 5.21
CA THR A 68 -15.98 -6.64 4.62
C THR A 68 -14.71 -7.23 4.02
N ALA A 69 -13.88 -6.40 3.37
CA ALA A 69 -12.58 -6.81 2.86
C ALA A 69 -11.66 -7.27 3.98
N GLU A 70 -11.53 -6.50 5.06
CA GLU A 70 -10.69 -6.85 6.21
C GLU A 70 -11.13 -8.17 6.84
N ALA A 71 -12.43 -8.35 7.08
CA ALA A 71 -12.97 -9.56 7.70
C ALA A 71 -12.71 -10.80 6.82
N ALA A 72 -12.98 -10.70 5.52
CA ALA A 72 -12.77 -11.79 4.59
C ALA A 72 -11.29 -12.18 4.46
N LEU A 73 -10.38 -11.19 4.39
CA LEU A 73 -8.94 -11.42 4.32
C LEU A 73 -8.39 -11.93 5.66
N GLY A 74 -8.92 -11.47 6.79
CA GLY A 74 -8.63 -12.00 8.12
C GLY A 74 -8.97 -13.49 8.23
N ARG A 75 -10.17 -13.86 7.73
CA ARG A 75 -10.63 -15.25 7.68
C ARG A 75 -9.74 -16.11 6.76
N ALA A 76 -9.43 -15.61 5.56
CA ALA A 76 -8.53 -16.29 4.63
C ALA A 76 -7.16 -16.57 5.27
N ALA A 77 -6.57 -15.56 5.92
CA ALA A 77 -5.28 -15.69 6.60
C ALA A 77 -5.34 -16.67 7.78
N ALA A 78 -6.45 -16.72 8.53
CA ALA A 78 -6.63 -17.64 9.64
C ALA A 78 -6.77 -19.09 9.18
N LEU A 79 -7.54 -19.35 8.11
CA LEU A 79 -7.72 -20.68 7.53
C LEU A 79 -6.45 -21.20 6.85
N ALA A 80 -5.67 -20.31 6.25
CA ALA A 80 -4.46 -20.62 5.49
C ALA A 80 -3.22 -20.88 6.38
N GLY A 81 -3.36 -20.76 7.71
CA GLY A 81 -2.30 -21.05 8.67
C GLY A 81 -1.40 -19.85 9.03
N PRO A 82 -0.28 -20.11 9.73
CA PRO A 82 0.65 -19.05 10.13
C PRO A 82 1.35 -18.42 8.92
N LEU A 83 1.93 -17.23 9.12
CA LEU A 83 2.72 -16.52 8.12
C LEU A 83 3.80 -17.45 7.51
N GLY A 84 3.94 -17.41 6.18
CA GLY A 84 4.88 -18.26 5.43
C GLY A 84 4.41 -19.70 5.20
N SER A 85 3.21 -20.07 5.64
CA SER A 85 2.70 -21.44 5.43
C SER A 85 2.05 -21.65 4.07
N SER A 86 1.53 -20.58 3.45
CA SER A 86 0.92 -20.66 2.12
C SER A 86 0.84 -19.30 1.45
N ALA A 87 0.97 -19.31 0.11
CA ALA A 87 0.80 -18.12 -0.72
C ALA A 87 -0.58 -17.45 -0.53
N VAL A 88 -1.63 -18.24 -0.24
CA VAL A 88 -2.98 -17.75 0.05
C VAL A 88 -2.99 -16.92 1.33
N GLY A 89 -2.43 -17.47 2.41
CA GLY A 89 -2.36 -16.79 3.70
C GLY A 89 -1.49 -15.53 3.65
N ASP A 90 -0.35 -15.61 2.98
CA ASP A 90 0.56 -14.48 2.83
C ASP A 90 -0.05 -13.36 1.98
N SER A 91 -0.69 -13.71 0.86
CA SER A 91 -1.45 -12.74 0.06
C SER A 91 -2.60 -12.10 0.85
N ALA A 92 -3.35 -12.89 1.62
CA ALA A 92 -4.42 -12.37 2.45
C ALA A 92 -3.91 -11.35 3.47
N ARG A 93 -2.78 -11.65 4.15
CA ARG A 93 -2.14 -10.75 5.11
C ARG A 93 -1.68 -9.44 4.49
N VAL A 94 -1.08 -9.49 3.30
CA VAL A 94 -0.68 -8.27 2.58
C VAL A 94 -1.89 -7.45 2.14
N LEU A 95 -2.94 -8.08 1.62
CA LEU A 95 -4.15 -7.37 1.22
C LEU A 95 -4.89 -6.77 2.43
N ARG A 96 -4.77 -7.33 3.65
CA ARG A 96 -5.27 -6.67 4.87
C ARG A 96 -4.55 -5.33 5.08
N VAL A 97 -3.25 -5.25 4.83
CA VAL A 97 -2.54 -3.96 4.83
C VAL A 97 -3.14 -3.03 3.78
N GLY A 98 -3.45 -3.53 2.59
CA GLY A 98 -4.15 -2.75 1.57
C GLY A 98 -5.49 -2.18 2.03
N ALA A 99 -6.31 -2.96 2.74
CA ALA A 99 -7.57 -2.47 3.31
C ALA A 99 -7.35 -1.35 4.34
N TRP A 100 -6.34 -1.49 5.21
CA TRP A 100 -5.97 -0.43 6.15
C TRP A 100 -5.37 0.81 5.47
N ALA A 101 -4.61 0.61 4.39
CA ALA A 101 -4.08 1.71 3.60
C ALA A 101 -5.19 2.49 2.89
N ALA A 102 -6.18 1.81 2.30
CA ALA A 102 -7.36 2.45 1.71
C ALA A 102 -8.18 3.22 2.77
N ARG A 103 -8.37 2.66 3.98
CA ARG A 103 -8.99 3.39 5.10
C ARG A 103 -8.23 4.68 5.44
N SER A 104 -6.90 4.65 5.39
CA SER A 104 -6.09 5.84 5.68
C SER A 104 -6.32 6.97 4.68
N TRP A 105 -6.69 6.69 3.43
CA TRP A 105 -7.05 7.72 2.45
C TRP A 105 -8.35 8.42 2.84
N LEU A 106 -9.37 7.68 3.24
CA LEU A 106 -10.62 8.23 3.77
C LEU A 106 -10.38 9.04 5.07
N GLY A 107 -9.42 8.61 5.91
CA GLY A 107 -8.95 9.38 7.06
C GLY A 107 -8.26 10.69 6.65
N TRP A 108 -7.42 10.65 5.61
CA TRP A 108 -6.76 11.84 5.09
C TRP A 108 -7.74 12.85 4.51
N GLU A 109 -8.76 12.40 3.78
CA GLU A 109 -9.79 13.25 3.21
C GLU A 109 -10.56 14.05 4.27
N THR A 110 -10.91 13.38 5.36
CA THR A 110 -11.73 13.95 6.43
C THR A 110 -10.92 14.77 7.43
N GLY A 111 -9.75 14.26 7.85
CA GLY A 111 -8.94 14.83 8.93
C GLY A 111 -7.56 15.35 8.52
N GLY A 112 -7.12 15.11 7.28
CA GLY A 112 -5.79 15.45 6.76
C GLY A 112 -4.72 14.39 7.01
N VAL A 113 -3.52 14.61 6.48
CA VAL A 113 -2.40 13.66 6.52
C VAL A 113 -2.00 13.24 7.94
N GLY A 114 -2.27 14.09 8.94
CA GLY A 114 -2.03 13.80 10.34
C GLY A 114 -3.06 12.85 10.96
N ALA A 115 -4.30 12.82 10.46
CA ALA A 115 -5.37 11.96 10.98
C ALA A 115 -5.21 10.50 10.54
N GLY A 116 -4.76 10.28 9.29
CA GLY A 116 -4.36 8.97 8.73
C GLY A 116 -5.11 7.76 9.27
N VAL A 117 -4.37 6.87 9.92
CA VAL A 117 -4.90 5.63 10.53
C VAL A 117 -5.62 5.87 11.84
N GLU A 118 -5.36 6.97 12.54
CA GLU A 118 -5.89 7.23 13.88
C GLU A 118 -7.42 7.34 13.89
N THR A 119 -8.01 7.81 12.78
CA THR A 119 -9.46 7.87 12.59
C THR A 119 -10.16 6.50 12.65
N TRP A 120 -9.41 5.41 12.50
CA TRP A 120 -9.91 4.04 12.39
C TRP A 120 -9.55 3.15 13.58
N GLY A 121 -8.94 3.73 14.61
CA GLY A 121 -8.46 3.01 15.79
C GLY A 121 -7.05 2.43 15.60
N PRO A 122 -6.53 1.71 16.62
CA PRO A 122 -5.20 1.12 16.55
C PRO A 122 -5.15 0.05 15.46
N LEU A 123 -4.00 -0.05 14.78
CA LEU A 123 -3.78 -1.12 13.82
C LEU A 123 -3.84 -2.49 14.53
N PRO A 124 -4.41 -3.54 13.90
CA PRO A 124 -4.49 -4.85 14.50
C PRO A 124 -3.10 -5.38 14.85
N MET A 125 -2.96 -5.93 16.05
CA MET A 125 -1.67 -6.46 16.52
C MET A 125 -1.17 -7.63 15.69
N ASP A 126 -2.05 -8.31 14.97
CA ASP A 126 -1.77 -9.43 14.07
C ASP A 126 -1.54 -9.00 12.61
N LEU A 127 -1.60 -7.70 12.31
CA LEU A 127 -1.26 -7.16 10.99
C LEU A 127 0.24 -7.39 10.72
N ARG A 128 0.53 -8.23 9.73
CA ARG A 128 1.87 -8.67 9.36
C ARG A 128 1.96 -8.76 7.85
N VAL A 129 3.17 -8.62 7.31
CA VAL A 129 3.48 -8.92 5.92
C VAL A 129 4.58 -9.98 5.86
N PRO A 130 4.76 -10.67 4.73
CA PRO A 130 5.90 -11.55 4.54
C PRO A 130 7.23 -10.79 4.71
N PRO A 131 8.29 -11.44 5.23
CA PRO A 131 9.57 -10.78 5.50
C PRO A 131 10.17 -10.02 4.30
N VAL A 132 9.91 -10.46 3.07
CA VAL A 132 10.38 -9.77 1.85
C VAL A 132 9.75 -8.39 1.67
N LEU A 133 8.50 -8.19 2.12
CA LEU A 133 7.85 -6.88 2.11
C LEU A 133 8.27 -6.02 3.29
N ASP A 134 8.56 -6.59 4.47
CA ASP A 134 9.20 -5.85 5.56
C ASP A 134 10.54 -5.26 5.10
N GLU A 135 11.36 -6.11 4.47
CA GLU A 135 12.64 -5.72 3.89
C GLU A 135 12.49 -4.64 2.82
N LEU A 136 11.59 -4.84 1.84
CA LEU A 136 11.32 -3.86 0.79
C LEU A 136 10.87 -2.51 1.39
N GLY A 137 9.96 -2.55 2.36
CA GLY A 137 9.43 -1.35 3.01
C GLY A 137 10.51 -0.60 3.78
N GLU A 138 11.32 -1.29 4.58
CA GLU A 138 12.43 -0.68 5.31
C GLU A 138 13.42 -0.03 4.33
N ASN A 139 13.83 -0.77 3.31
CA ASN A 139 14.77 -0.33 2.31
C ASN A 139 14.26 0.93 1.57
N LEU A 140 13.00 0.96 1.14
CA LEU A 140 12.39 2.11 0.48
C LEU A 140 12.29 3.34 1.39
N LEU A 141 11.86 3.16 2.64
CA LEU A 141 11.77 4.27 3.60
C LEU A 141 13.14 4.82 3.94
N ARG A 142 14.16 3.98 4.12
CA ARG A 142 15.56 4.40 4.39
C ARG A 142 16.18 5.13 3.21
N ALA A 143 15.86 4.74 1.98
CA ALA A 143 16.39 5.36 0.78
C ALA A 143 15.91 6.81 0.58
N CYS A 144 14.71 7.14 1.06
CA CYS A 144 14.11 8.46 0.89
C CYS A 144 14.64 9.50 1.91
N PRO A 145 15.01 10.75 1.51
CA PRO A 145 15.47 11.79 2.43
C PRO A 145 14.47 12.14 3.53
N ALA A 146 14.95 12.76 4.61
CA ALA A 146 14.13 13.17 5.74
C ALA A 146 13.01 14.16 5.32
N GLY A 147 11.80 13.97 5.87
CA GLY A 147 10.64 14.82 5.61
C GLY A 147 10.11 14.78 4.17
N GLY A 148 10.54 13.78 3.38
CA GLY A 148 10.18 13.65 1.97
C GLY A 148 8.80 13.03 1.73
N VAL A 149 8.40 13.04 0.46
CA VAL A 149 7.23 12.31 -0.04
C VAL A 149 7.72 11.14 -0.89
N LEU A 150 7.38 9.91 -0.52
CA LEU A 150 7.64 8.70 -1.29
C LEU A 150 6.44 8.38 -2.19
N LEU A 151 6.65 8.46 -3.50
CA LEU A 151 5.69 8.03 -4.51
C LEU A 151 5.96 6.57 -4.86
N THR A 152 4.94 5.72 -4.74
CA THR A 152 5.00 4.27 -5.03
C THR A 152 4.20 3.92 -6.28
N ALA A 153 4.60 2.83 -6.94
CA ALA A 153 4.13 2.43 -8.26
C ALA A 153 2.93 1.49 -8.23
N GLY A 154 2.89 0.58 -7.27
CA GLY A 154 1.83 -0.39 -7.14
C GLY A 154 1.72 -0.94 -5.73
N ASP A 155 1.04 -2.07 -5.62
CA ASP A 155 0.64 -2.65 -4.34
C ASP A 155 1.84 -3.08 -3.50
N ALA A 156 2.83 -3.76 -4.10
CA ALA A 156 3.94 -4.33 -3.34
C ALA A 156 4.78 -3.25 -2.64
N ASP A 157 5.23 -2.22 -3.36
CA ASP A 157 6.05 -1.15 -2.79
C ASP A 157 5.22 -0.18 -1.95
N PHE A 158 3.95 0.05 -2.30
CA PHE A 158 3.05 0.85 -1.48
C PHE A 158 2.72 0.18 -0.14
N TYR A 159 2.22 -1.06 -0.14
CA TYR A 159 1.83 -1.76 1.10
C TYR A 159 3.03 -2.03 1.99
N ALA A 160 4.20 -2.38 1.42
CA ALA A 160 5.44 -2.52 2.17
C ALA A 160 5.84 -1.21 2.88
N ALA A 161 5.94 -0.10 2.14
CA ALA A 161 6.32 1.19 2.72
C ALA A 161 5.28 1.72 3.70
N TRP A 162 3.99 1.54 3.40
CA TRP A 162 2.89 1.93 4.28
C TRP A 162 2.91 1.12 5.58
N TYR A 163 3.08 -0.20 5.51
CA TYR A 163 3.16 -1.09 6.67
C TYR A 163 4.31 -0.69 7.59
N MET A 164 5.50 -0.56 7.04
CA MET A 164 6.68 -0.17 7.82
C MET A 164 6.51 1.20 8.46
N ARG A 165 5.86 2.13 7.76
CA ARG A 165 5.58 3.45 8.31
C ARG A 165 4.57 3.44 9.45
N PHE A 166 3.39 2.86 9.22
CA PHE A 166 2.24 3.01 10.13
C PHE A 166 2.16 1.89 11.15
N ALA A 167 2.40 0.64 10.77
CA ALA A 167 2.35 -0.50 11.69
C ALA A 167 3.65 -0.67 12.48
N ARG A 168 4.81 -0.33 11.89
CA ARG A 168 6.13 -0.47 12.53
C ARG A 168 6.72 0.85 13.01
N GLY A 169 6.08 1.98 12.73
CA GLY A 169 6.52 3.31 13.18
C GLY A 169 7.83 3.79 12.55
N LEU A 170 8.26 3.18 11.44
CA LEU A 170 9.52 3.53 10.79
C LEU A 170 9.36 4.80 9.94
N ARG A 171 10.27 5.77 10.09
CA ARG A 171 10.27 7.02 9.30
C ARG A 171 8.90 7.73 9.30
N PRO A 172 8.36 8.09 10.48
CA PRO A 172 7.08 8.78 10.59
C PRO A 172 7.12 10.21 10.02
N ASP A 173 8.29 10.70 9.64
CA ASP A 173 8.51 11.95 8.93
C ASP A 173 8.14 11.88 7.43
N LEU A 174 8.07 10.68 6.86
CA LEU A 174 7.76 10.51 5.43
C LEU A 174 6.26 10.55 5.17
N LEU A 175 5.86 10.96 3.98
CA LEU A 175 4.51 10.72 3.45
C LEU A 175 4.60 9.71 2.32
N VAL A 176 3.88 8.59 2.42
CA VAL A 176 3.86 7.52 1.40
C VAL A 176 2.58 7.65 0.60
N ILE A 177 2.68 7.84 -0.71
CA ILE A 177 1.54 8.09 -1.60
C ILE A 177 1.61 7.13 -2.79
N PRO A 178 0.56 6.34 -3.06
CA PRO A 178 0.45 5.63 -4.32
C PRO A 178 0.16 6.65 -5.43
N LEU A 179 1.04 6.72 -6.43
CA LEU A 179 0.90 7.72 -7.50
C LEU A 179 -0.41 7.55 -8.29
N ALA A 180 -0.88 6.31 -8.45
CA ALA A 180 -2.14 6.01 -9.09
C ALA A 180 -3.32 6.66 -8.35
N ALA A 181 -3.42 6.45 -7.04
CA ALA A 181 -4.48 7.03 -6.21
C ALA A 181 -4.47 8.55 -6.24
N TRP A 182 -3.30 9.19 -6.15
CA TRP A 182 -3.19 10.65 -6.29
C TRP A 182 -3.71 11.17 -7.64
N ARG A 183 -3.46 10.43 -8.72
CA ARG A 183 -3.86 10.85 -10.07
C ARG A 183 -5.35 10.65 -10.31
N SER A 184 -5.92 9.55 -9.81
CA SER A 184 -7.33 9.19 -10.00
C SER A 184 -8.26 9.97 -9.08
N ASP A 185 -7.91 10.15 -7.81
CA ASP A 185 -8.81 10.70 -6.80
C ASP A 185 -8.65 12.22 -6.68
N ALA A 186 -9.63 12.96 -7.21
CA ALA A 186 -9.63 14.42 -7.15
C ALA A 186 -9.82 14.96 -5.72
N VAL A 187 -10.57 14.27 -4.86
CA VAL A 187 -10.86 14.67 -3.48
C VAL A 187 -9.59 14.50 -2.64
N LEU A 188 -9.01 13.30 -2.67
CA LEU A 188 -7.75 13.00 -2.00
C LEU A 188 -6.64 13.94 -2.48
N ARG A 189 -6.51 14.15 -3.79
CA ARG A 189 -5.52 15.08 -4.35
C ARG A 189 -5.74 16.51 -3.85
N ALA A 190 -6.97 17.01 -3.83
CA ALA A 190 -7.26 18.35 -3.35
C ALA A 190 -6.88 18.50 -1.87
N ARG A 191 -7.21 17.50 -1.05
CA ARG A 191 -6.87 17.48 0.37
C ARG A 191 -5.37 17.44 0.62
N LEU A 192 -4.67 16.50 -0.02
CA LEU A 192 -3.23 16.39 0.11
C LEU A 192 -2.51 17.63 -0.43
N ALA A 193 -3.01 18.24 -1.52
CA ALA A 193 -2.47 19.49 -2.03
C ALA A 193 -2.61 20.63 -1.00
N ALA A 194 -3.74 20.71 -0.29
CA ALA A 194 -3.93 21.69 0.79
C ALA A 194 -2.96 21.45 1.94
N ASP A 195 -2.86 20.22 2.44
CA ASP A 195 -1.98 19.86 3.56
C ASP A 195 -0.49 20.05 3.22
N LEU A 196 -0.11 19.75 1.99
CA LEU A 196 1.24 19.96 1.46
C LEU A 196 1.50 21.41 1.05
N LYS A 197 0.50 22.30 1.18
CA LYS A 197 0.54 23.73 0.82
C LYS A 197 0.95 23.95 -0.63
N LEU A 198 0.46 23.10 -1.54
CA LEU A 198 0.69 23.20 -2.97
C LEU A 198 -0.19 24.28 -3.59
N ARG A 199 0.33 24.98 -4.61
CA ARG A 199 -0.46 25.96 -5.35
C ARG A 199 -1.53 25.25 -6.18
N ALA A 200 -2.76 25.78 -6.19
CA ALA A 200 -3.81 25.36 -7.11
C ALA A 200 -3.31 25.54 -8.55
N ARG A 201 -3.19 24.45 -9.31
CA ARG A 201 -2.70 24.47 -10.70
C ARG A 201 -3.56 23.59 -11.60
N THR A 202 -3.73 24.04 -12.83
CA THR A 202 -4.70 23.54 -13.81
C THR A 202 -4.21 22.36 -14.67
N GLY A 203 -3.22 21.58 -14.21
CA GLY A 203 -2.70 20.43 -14.95
C GLY A 203 -2.45 19.21 -14.07
N ALA A 204 -2.75 18.01 -14.60
CA ALA A 204 -2.77 16.74 -13.86
C ALA A 204 -1.47 16.43 -13.09
N ASP A 205 -0.31 16.85 -13.60
CA ASP A 205 1.00 16.65 -12.96
C ASP A 205 1.74 17.95 -12.58
N ALA A 206 1.09 19.11 -12.70
CA ALA A 206 1.70 20.41 -12.35
C ALA A 206 1.99 20.55 -10.85
N TRP A 207 1.33 19.72 -10.02
CA TRP A 207 1.53 19.59 -8.59
C TRP A 207 2.92 19.05 -8.26
N LEU A 208 3.43 18.08 -9.02
CA LEU A 208 4.69 17.39 -8.71
C LEU A 208 5.87 18.36 -8.80
N GLY A 209 5.85 19.24 -9.80
CA GLY A 209 6.83 20.33 -9.88
C GLY A 209 6.74 21.33 -8.73
N ASP A 210 5.56 21.57 -8.16
CA ASP A 210 5.43 22.40 -6.94
C ASP A 210 5.88 21.67 -5.68
N LEU A 211 5.59 20.38 -5.58
CA LEU A 211 6.03 19.55 -4.48
C LEU A 211 7.56 19.47 -4.41
N VAL A 212 8.21 19.18 -5.54
CA VAL A 212 9.68 19.10 -5.66
C VAL A 212 10.35 20.43 -5.30
N ARG A 213 9.72 21.59 -5.52
CA ARG A 213 10.29 22.88 -5.09
C ARG A 213 10.26 23.08 -3.58
N ARG A 214 9.35 22.40 -2.88
CA ARG A 214 9.07 22.62 -1.45
C ARG A 214 9.72 21.59 -0.56
N ARG A 215 9.90 20.35 -1.04
CA ARG A 215 10.38 19.22 -0.25
C ARG A 215 11.02 18.14 -1.12
N PRO A 216 11.83 17.25 -0.53
CA PRO A 216 12.31 16.08 -1.23
C PRO A 216 11.14 15.22 -1.70
N VAL A 217 11.18 14.78 -2.95
CA VAL A 217 10.27 13.78 -3.50
C VAL A 217 11.09 12.59 -3.95
N CYS A 218 10.72 11.41 -3.47
CA CYS A 218 11.28 10.13 -3.84
C CYS A 218 10.28 9.37 -4.69
N VAL A 219 10.79 8.63 -5.66
CA VAL A 219 9.99 7.73 -6.49
C VAL A 219 10.62 6.36 -6.39
N SER A 220 9.85 5.36 -5.98
CA SER A 220 10.33 3.99 -5.90
C SER A 220 10.80 3.49 -7.28
N MET A 221 11.84 2.66 -7.31
CA MET A 221 12.25 1.98 -8.54
C MET A 221 11.37 0.78 -8.90
N ALA A 222 10.18 0.71 -8.33
CA ALA A 222 9.10 -0.12 -8.86
C ALA A 222 8.52 0.46 -10.15
N PHE A 223 8.63 1.78 -10.38
CA PHE A 223 8.38 2.36 -11.69
C PHE A 223 9.49 1.97 -12.68
N GLU A 224 9.16 1.91 -13.98
CA GLU A 224 10.17 1.74 -15.03
C GLU A 224 11.04 2.99 -15.22
N ARG A 225 10.44 4.17 -15.05
CA ARG A 225 11.07 5.49 -15.15
C ARG A 225 10.37 6.46 -14.19
N PRO A 226 11.05 7.49 -13.69
CA PRO A 226 10.40 8.48 -12.85
C PRO A 226 9.31 9.24 -13.63
N PRO A 227 8.25 9.75 -12.96
CA PRO A 227 7.16 10.45 -13.60
C PRO A 227 7.64 11.62 -14.46
N GLU A 228 7.19 11.64 -15.72
CA GLU A 228 7.46 12.72 -16.66
C GLU A 228 6.51 13.89 -16.39
N THR A 229 7.05 15.10 -16.39
CA THR A 229 6.29 16.32 -16.11
C THR A 229 6.73 17.45 -17.03
N ARG A 230 5.90 18.49 -17.11
CA ARG A 230 6.22 19.75 -17.79
C ARG A 230 6.07 20.91 -16.79
N PRO A 231 7.13 21.69 -16.52
CA PRO A 231 8.52 21.53 -16.98
C PRO A 231 9.18 20.25 -16.43
N ARG A 232 10.20 19.76 -17.13
CA ARG A 232 10.88 18.50 -16.77
C ARG A 232 11.58 18.62 -15.42
N ILE A 233 11.32 17.66 -14.53
CA ILE A 233 12.02 17.53 -13.26
C ILE A 233 13.38 16.83 -13.50
N ARG A 234 14.43 17.36 -12.88
CA ARG A 234 15.73 16.70 -12.82
C ARG A 234 15.73 15.74 -11.64
N TRP A 235 15.73 14.45 -11.96
CA TRP A 235 15.82 13.37 -10.99
C TRP A 235 17.27 12.97 -10.77
N GLU A 236 17.67 12.84 -9.51
CA GLU A 236 18.92 12.22 -9.10
C GLU A 236 18.67 10.77 -8.69
N THR A 237 19.59 9.88 -9.04
CA THR A 237 19.53 8.49 -8.61
C THR A 237 20.10 8.35 -7.20
N ARG A 238 19.33 7.73 -6.31
CA ARG A 238 19.80 7.15 -5.05
C ARG A 238 19.56 5.63 -5.09
N PRO A 239 20.19 4.85 -4.19
CA PRO A 239 19.84 3.43 -4.07
C PRO A 239 18.32 3.28 -3.89
N LEU A 240 17.68 2.46 -4.74
CA LEU A 240 16.25 2.11 -4.71
C LEU A 240 15.23 3.19 -5.10
N VAL A 241 15.63 4.47 -5.19
CA VAL A 241 14.71 5.57 -5.49
C VAL A 241 15.33 6.62 -6.40
N TRP A 242 14.49 7.26 -7.22
CA TRP A 242 14.84 8.56 -7.81
C TRP A 242 14.41 9.68 -6.87
N VAL A 243 15.23 10.71 -6.72
CA VAL A 243 14.95 11.84 -5.83
C VAL A 243 15.00 13.16 -6.60
N ALA A 244 14.14 14.08 -6.22
CA ALA A 244 14.21 15.47 -6.65
C ALA A 244 13.83 16.42 -5.50
N GLY A 245 14.32 17.65 -5.56
CA GLY A 245 13.94 18.72 -4.63
C GLY A 245 14.99 19.01 -3.55
N PRO A 246 14.65 19.82 -2.53
CA PRO A 246 15.61 20.21 -1.50
C PRO A 246 15.85 19.08 -0.50
N GLU A 247 16.92 18.31 -0.70
CA GLU A 247 17.29 17.16 0.16
C GLU A 247 17.94 17.57 1.49
N GLY A 248 18.38 18.83 1.61
CA GLY A 248 19.16 19.32 2.76
C GLY A 248 20.46 18.53 2.97
N LYS A 249 20.91 18.41 4.22
CA LYS A 249 22.06 17.58 4.61
C LYS A 249 21.66 16.11 4.92
N SER A 250 20.53 15.64 4.38
CA SER A 250 20.03 14.30 4.68
C SER A 250 21.06 13.25 4.26
N PRO A 251 21.60 12.43 5.19
CA PRO A 251 22.64 11.46 4.87
C PRO A 251 22.13 10.48 3.83
N ARG A 252 23.00 10.11 2.88
CA ARG A 252 22.71 9.06 1.91
C ARG A 252 23.06 7.73 2.56
N VAL A 253 22.14 6.77 2.49
CA VAL A 253 22.42 5.39 2.90
C VAL A 253 23.33 4.76 1.84
N PRO A 254 24.54 4.29 2.21
CA PRO A 254 25.42 3.58 1.28
C PRO A 254 24.74 2.33 0.70
N PRO A 255 24.99 1.98 -0.58
CA PRO A 255 24.43 0.78 -1.20
C PRO A 255 24.65 -0.52 -0.41
N ARG A 256 25.81 -0.66 0.25
CA ARG A 256 26.19 -1.83 1.05
C ARG A 256 25.40 -1.99 2.35
N ASP A 257 24.72 -0.93 2.80
CA ASP A 257 23.98 -0.91 4.07
C ASP A 257 22.50 -1.34 3.86
N PHE A 258 22.10 -1.65 2.61
CA PHE A 258 20.81 -2.24 2.30
C PHE A 258 20.86 -3.76 2.40
N VAL A 259 19.76 -4.35 2.86
CA VAL A 259 19.63 -5.79 3.11
C VAL A 259 18.74 -6.46 2.07
N PHE A 260 19.09 -7.70 1.68
CA PHE A 260 18.37 -8.48 0.66
C PHE A 260 18.19 -9.96 1.06
N GLY A 261 18.31 -10.25 2.35
CA GLY A 261 18.27 -11.62 2.88
C GLY A 261 16.86 -12.20 2.87
N ALA A 262 15.84 -11.40 3.16
CA ALA A 262 14.46 -11.85 3.13
C ALA A 262 14.01 -12.17 1.70
N LEU A 263 14.50 -11.42 0.71
CA LEU A 263 14.30 -11.75 -0.70
C LEU A 263 14.84 -13.14 -1.04
N ARG A 264 16.04 -13.52 -0.56
CA ARG A 264 16.59 -14.85 -0.83
C ARG A 264 15.66 -15.94 -0.31
N VAL A 265 15.24 -15.82 0.95
CA VAL A 265 14.34 -16.78 1.59
C VAL A 265 13.01 -16.86 0.85
N ALA A 266 12.45 -15.71 0.45
CA ALA A 266 11.19 -15.63 -0.28
C ALA A 266 11.27 -16.28 -1.67
N LEU A 267 12.39 -16.12 -2.37
CA LEU A 267 12.62 -16.80 -3.66
C LEU A 267 12.73 -18.32 -3.48
N ASP A 268 13.44 -18.79 -2.46
CA ASP A 268 13.55 -20.22 -2.14
C ASP A 268 12.19 -20.83 -1.77
N ALA A 269 11.35 -20.05 -1.09
CA ALA A 269 9.99 -20.44 -0.69
C ALA A 269 8.94 -20.27 -1.80
N THR A 270 9.30 -19.72 -2.97
CA THR A 270 8.35 -19.34 -4.03
C THR A 270 7.22 -18.44 -3.52
N ASP A 271 7.57 -17.49 -2.65
CA ASP A 271 6.64 -16.50 -2.09
C ASP A 271 6.10 -15.61 -3.22
N PRO A 272 4.77 -15.39 -3.32
CA PRO A 272 4.16 -14.58 -4.37
C PRO A 272 4.61 -13.10 -4.38
N TRP A 273 5.16 -12.60 -3.27
CA TRP A 273 5.65 -11.23 -3.13
C TRP A 273 7.15 -11.10 -3.41
N ALA A 274 7.86 -12.21 -3.64
CA ALA A 274 9.27 -12.20 -4.02
C ALA A 274 9.48 -11.55 -5.40
N GLU A 275 8.63 -11.87 -6.38
CA GLU A 275 8.77 -11.38 -7.76
C GLU A 275 8.58 -9.85 -7.86
N PRO A 276 7.54 -9.23 -7.27
CA PRO A 276 7.42 -7.77 -7.25
C PRO A 276 8.60 -7.06 -6.57
N ALA A 277 9.12 -7.63 -5.47
CA ALA A 277 10.29 -7.08 -4.78
C ALA A 277 11.55 -7.21 -5.64
N LEU A 278 11.78 -8.39 -6.24
CA LEU A 278 12.88 -8.65 -7.17
C LEU A 278 12.84 -7.70 -8.37
N ALA A 279 11.65 -7.40 -8.91
CA ALA A 279 11.49 -6.47 -10.02
C ALA A 279 11.92 -5.04 -9.64
N ALA A 280 11.52 -4.55 -8.46
CA ALA A 280 11.94 -3.25 -7.93
C ALA A 280 13.46 -3.21 -7.70
N TYR A 281 14.03 -4.24 -7.08
CA TYR A 281 15.46 -4.35 -6.83
C TYR A 281 16.29 -4.48 -8.11
N THR A 282 15.81 -5.24 -9.09
CA THR A 282 16.47 -5.37 -10.40
C THR A 282 16.55 -4.02 -11.10
N ARG A 283 15.47 -3.24 -11.09
CA ARG A 283 15.48 -1.88 -11.65
C ARG A 283 16.41 -0.97 -10.86
N ALA A 284 16.44 -1.10 -9.54
CA ALA A 284 17.36 -0.34 -8.72
C ALA A 284 18.83 -0.65 -8.99
N ALA A 285 19.18 -1.92 -9.15
CA ALA A 285 20.54 -2.34 -9.49
C ALA A 285 20.97 -1.84 -10.88
N ARG A 286 20.06 -1.78 -11.85
CA ARG A 286 20.33 -1.16 -13.17
C ARG A 286 20.71 0.31 -13.04
N ALA A 287 19.98 1.06 -12.21
CA ALA A 287 20.22 2.49 -12.02
C ALA A 287 21.40 2.77 -11.08
N THR A 288 21.66 1.87 -10.14
CA THR A 288 22.70 1.98 -9.10
C THR A 288 23.51 0.67 -9.03
N PRO A 289 24.51 0.46 -9.92
CA PRO A 289 25.25 -0.81 -9.99
C PRO A 289 25.96 -1.23 -8.70
N ALA A 290 26.30 -0.27 -7.83
CA ALA A 290 26.90 -0.56 -6.52
C ALA A 290 26.00 -1.40 -5.59
N LEU A 291 24.68 -1.48 -5.86
CA LEU A 291 23.77 -2.39 -5.15
C LEU A 291 24.10 -3.87 -5.41
N CYS A 292 24.76 -4.19 -6.53
CA CYS A 292 25.10 -5.56 -6.86
C CYS A 292 26.05 -6.22 -5.85
N GLU A 293 26.91 -5.44 -5.17
CA GLU A 293 27.80 -5.97 -4.12
C GLU A 293 27.02 -6.36 -2.86
N ALA A 294 26.04 -5.53 -2.47
CA ALA A 294 25.12 -5.86 -1.38
C ALA A 294 24.30 -7.11 -1.74
N MET A 295 23.72 -7.14 -2.94
CA MET A 295 22.96 -8.29 -3.45
C MET A 295 23.79 -9.58 -3.51
N ALA A 296 25.07 -9.49 -3.86
CA ALA A 296 25.98 -10.64 -3.84
C ALA A 296 26.19 -11.19 -2.42
N THR A 297 26.28 -10.30 -1.42
CA THR A 297 26.44 -10.69 -0.01
C THR A 297 25.26 -11.55 0.48
N PHE A 298 24.04 -11.28 -0.01
CA PHE A 298 22.83 -12.03 0.31
C PHE A 298 22.52 -13.16 -0.69
N ARG A 299 23.42 -13.46 -1.64
CA ARG A 299 23.25 -14.51 -2.67
C ARG A 299 21.98 -14.32 -3.54
N VAL A 300 21.65 -13.08 -3.85
CA VAL A 300 20.54 -12.73 -4.77
C VAL A 300 21.03 -12.14 -6.09
N SER A 301 22.35 -11.95 -6.27
CA SER A 301 22.91 -11.39 -7.51
C SER A 301 22.66 -12.24 -8.76
N SER A 302 22.54 -13.57 -8.62
CA SER A 302 22.21 -14.48 -9.74
C SER A 302 20.82 -14.19 -10.32
N GLU A 303 19.90 -13.77 -9.46
CA GLU A 303 18.50 -13.51 -9.80
C GLU A 303 18.33 -12.17 -10.51
N VAL A 304 19.26 -11.24 -10.28
CA VAL A 304 19.28 -9.91 -10.88
C VAL A 304 20.19 -9.91 -12.11
N GLY A 305 19.59 -9.93 -13.31
CA GLY A 305 20.33 -10.05 -14.58
C GLY A 305 21.50 -9.07 -14.75
N THR A 306 21.39 -7.84 -14.25
CA THR A 306 22.47 -6.84 -14.33
C THR A 306 23.56 -7.00 -13.29
N CYS A 307 23.35 -7.84 -12.28
CA CYS A 307 24.35 -8.19 -11.27
C CYS A 307 25.02 -9.54 -11.54
N ARG A 308 24.56 -10.29 -12.56
CA ARG A 308 25.23 -11.51 -13.01
C ARG A 308 26.60 -11.12 -13.57
N ARG A 309 27.65 -11.57 -12.88
CA ARG A 309 29.03 -11.56 -13.38
C ARG A 309 29.36 -12.95 -13.88
#